data_AF-A0A931WDX7-F1
#
_entry.id   AF-A0A931WDX7-F1
#
_cell.length_a   1.000
_cell.length_b   1.000
_cell.length_c   1.000
_cell.angle_alpha   90.00
_cell.angle_beta   90.00
_cell.angle_gamma   90.00
#
_symmetry.space_group_name_H-M   'P 1'
#
loop_
_entity.id
_entity.type
_entity.pdbx_description
1 polymer ?
#
loop_
_entity_poly.entity_id
_entity_poly.type
_entity_poly.pdbx_seq_one_letter_code
_entity_poly.pdbx_strand_id
1 'polypeptide(L)'
;MKPENELNLFLDKIVFRPEMTGSIGIEREHFLEIHAEINDCLPSLCVPYAGWFLRNINDDRWTYELSACQVESRTNPQIDLSALKLELYENLNLSNATAQKMGIYLVNHEVADRFMPLDVYPDPRYLEIVKRISEEELRAACRVAGTHIHIGARDINHAIAINNLLAPRIDALCRISDHSNGERLHLYKTMAKNWQPTTYESPEHLFEVAKTEGFIDNPRNCWKLIRVSIHGTIELRMFGATNSIDEILEWVSFVKYLIKEAM
;
A
#
# COMPACT_ATOMS: atom_id res chain seq x y z
N MET A 1 24.57 -22.93 4.68
CA MET A 1 23.58 -23.62 3.83
C MET A 1 24.11 -23.57 2.40
N LYS A 2 23.71 -24.45 1.46
CA LYS A 2 24.09 -24.25 0.05
C LYS A 2 23.28 -23.06 -0.51
N PRO A 3 23.86 -22.17 -1.34
CA PRO A 3 23.16 -20.98 -1.86
C PRO A 3 21.82 -21.28 -2.54
N GLU A 4 21.74 -22.38 -3.28
CA GLU A 4 20.51 -22.86 -3.94
C GLU A 4 19.36 -23.14 -2.95
N ASN A 5 19.68 -23.55 -1.72
CA ASN A 5 18.68 -23.77 -0.68
C ASN A 5 18.13 -22.44 -0.13
N GLU A 6 18.97 -21.40 -0.03
CA GLU A 6 18.54 -20.09 0.47
C GLU A 6 17.63 -19.37 -0.53
N LEU A 7 17.93 -19.49 -1.82
CA LEU A 7 17.07 -18.99 -2.90
C LEU A 7 15.68 -19.61 -2.83
N ASN A 8 15.59 -20.94 -2.77
CA ASN A 8 14.30 -21.63 -2.69
C ASN A 8 13.51 -21.22 -1.45
N LEU A 9 14.16 -21.15 -0.28
CA LEU A 9 13.55 -20.65 0.96
C LEU A 9 13.06 -19.21 0.88
N PHE A 10 13.68 -18.36 0.05
CA PHE A 10 13.19 -17.01 -0.21
C PHE A 10 11.97 -17.04 -1.14
N LEU A 11 12.05 -17.78 -2.25
CA LEU A 11 10.95 -17.88 -3.21
C LEU A 11 9.70 -18.55 -2.64
N ASP A 12 9.85 -19.51 -1.72
CA ASP A 12 8.74 -20.17 -1.01
C ASP A 12 7.92 -19.20 -0.15
N LYS A 13 8.45 -18.02 0.18
CA LYS A 13 7.70 -16.95 0.87
C LYS A 13 6.75 -16.19 -0.05
N ILE A 14 6.84 -16.41 -1.37
CA ILE A 14 6.04 -15.73 -2.39
C ILE A 14 5.03 -16.73 -2.95
N VAL A 15 3.75 -16.54 -2.61
CA VAL A 15 2.68 -17.47 -2.95
C VAL A 15 2.02 -17.05 -4.26
N PHE A 16 2.47 -17.60 -5.38
CA PHE A 16 1.83 -17.41 -6.68
C PHE A 16 0.52 -18.18 -6.81
N ARG A 17 -0.45 -17.57 -7.48
CA ARG A 17 -1.76 -18.15 -7.83
C ARG A 17 -1.95 -18.04 -9.34
N PRO A 18 -1.44 -19.00 -10.13
CA PRO A 18 -1.47 -18.92 -11.60
C PRO A 18 -2.86 -18.66 -12.19
N GLU A 19 -3.91 -19.18 -11.56
CA GLU A 19 -5.31 -18.96 -11.92
C GLU A 19 -5.77 -17.50 -11.76
N MET A 20 -5.05 -16.69 -10.98
CA MET A 20 -5.32 -15.27 -10.73
C MET A 20 -4.48 -14.34 -11.61
N THR A 21 -3.79 -14.87 -12.62
CA THR A 21 -2.94 -14.07 -13.51
C THR A 21 -3.72 -12.95 -14.18
N GLY A 22 -3.21 -11.72 -14.10
CA GLY A 22 -3.84 -10.54 -14.67
C GLY A 22 -5.02 -9.97 -13.87
N SER A 23 -5.39 -10.59 -12.73
CA SER A 23 -6.33 -10.01 -11.78
C SER A 23 -5.72 -8.79 -11.10
N ILE A 24 -6.60 -7.88 -10.65
CA ILE A 24 -6.25 -6.64 -9.97
C ILE A 24 -6.85 -6.66 -8.56
N GLY A 25 -6.02 -6.41 -7.56
CA GLY A 25 -6.46 -6.09 -6.20
C GLY A 25 -6.12 -4.64 -5.88
N ILE A 26 -6.94 -3.98 -5.07
CA ILE A 26 -6.70 -2.61 -4.61
C ILE A 26 -6.66 -2.60 -3.09
N GLU A 27 -5.65 -1.94 -2.53
CA GLU A 27 -5.60 -1.56 -1.12
C GLU A 27 -5.67 -0.03 -1.02
N ARG A 28 -6.41 0.50 -0.05
CA ARG A 28 -6.56 1.94 0.18
C ARG A 28 -6.38 2.24 1.65
N GLU A 29 -5.45 3.12 1.96
CA GLU A 29 -5.18 3.62 3.30
C GLU A 29 -6.05 4.86 3.58
N HIS A 30 -6.65 4.91 4.77
CA HIS A 30 -7.56 5.98 5.18
C HIS A 30 -7.16 6.52 6.54
N PHE A 31 -7.26 7.84 6.74
CA PHE A 31 -7.16 8.42 8.07
C PHE A 31 -8.51 8.41 8.78
N LEU A 32 -8.45 8.23 10.10
CA LEU A 32 -9.60 8.35 11.00
C LEU A 32 -9.56 9.71 11.68
N GLU A 33 -10.64 10.49 11.56
CA GLU A 33 -10.69 11.86 12.06
C GLU A 33 -11.94 12.14 12.90
N ILE A 34 -11.85 13.13 13.79
CA ILE A 34 -12.99 13.78 14.44
C ILE A 34 -12.99 15.26 14.11
N HIS A 35 -14.16 15.89 14.12
CA HIS A 35 -14.24 17.34 14.18
C HIS A 35 -14.23 17.78 15.64
N ALA A 36 -13.23 18.56 16.02
CA ALA A 36 -13.18 19.19 17.34
C ALA A 36 -13.60 20.64 17.20
N GLU A 37 -14.53 21.10 18.05
CA GLU A 37 -14.83 22.53 18.14
C GLU A 37 -13.73 23.21 18.96
N ILE A 38 -12.91 24.01 18.30
CA ILE A 38 -11.83 24.78 18.91
C ILE A 38 -11.99 26.23 18.47
N ASN A 39 -12.36 27.12 19.41
CA ASN A 39 -12.51 28.56 19.18
C ASN A 39 -13.40 28.90 17.96
N ASP A 40 -14.62 28.38 17.92
CA ASP A 40 -15.60 28.54 16.81
C ASP A 40 -15.12 28.03 15.43
N CYS A 41 -14.00 27.29 15.39
CA CYS A 41 -13.52 26.57 14.23
C CYS A 41 -13.73 25.07 14.45
N LEU A 42 -13.97 24.31 13.37
CA LEU A 42 -14.08 22.85 13.41
C LEU A 42 -12.89 22.20 12.68
N PRO A 43 -11.65 22.27 13.20
CA PRO A 43 -10.55 21.50 12.62
C PRO A 43 -10.84 19.99 12.68
N SER A 44 -10.45 19.30 11.62
CA SER A 44 -10.39 17.85 11.61
C SER A 44 -9.10 17.39 12.29
N LEU A 45 -9.21 16.42 13.20
CA LEU A 45 -8.09 15.88 13.96
C LEU A 45 -8.01 14.37 13.75
N CYS A 46 -6.86 13.88 13.29
CA CYS A 46 -6.55 12.45 13.26
C CYS A 46 -6.63 11.85 14.67
N VAL A 47 -7.29 10.70 14.81
CA VAL A 47 -7.49 9.99 16.07
C VAL A 47 -6.97 8.56 16.01
N PRO A 48 -6.30 8.04 17.05
CA PRO A 48 -5.66 6.72 17.04
C PRO A 48 -6.68 5.59 17.30
N TYR A 49 -7.75 5.56 16.53
CA TYR A 49 -8.91 4.71 16.74
C TYR A 49 -8.96 3.47 15.85
N ALA A 50 -7.89 3.14 15.11
CA ALA A 50 -7.85 2.00 14.19
C ALA A 50 -8.34 0.70 14.84
N GLY A 51 -7.83 0.36 16.03
CA GLY A 51 -8.26 -0.84 16.74
C GLY A 51 -9.75 -0.82 17.13
N TRP A 52 -10.31 0.35 17.45
CA TRP A 52 -11.74 0.47 17.75
C TRP A 52 -12.57 0.39 16.47
N PHE A 53 -12.13 1.02 15.39
CA PHE A 53 -12.79 0.96 14.08
C PHE A 53 -12.85 -0.47 13.54
N LEU A 54 -11.72 -1.18 13.55
CA LEU A 54 -11.62 -2.55 13.03
C LEU A 54 -12.53 -3.54 13.78
N ARG A 55 -12.70 -3.37 15.09
CA ARG A 55 -13.66 -4.16 15.88
C ARG A 55 -15.11 -3.89 15.51
N ASN A 56 -15.45 -2.67 15.11
CA ASN A 56 -16.83 -2.29 14.77
C ASN A 56 -17.18 -2.63 13.31
N ILE A 57 -16.23 -2.48 12.38
CA ILE A 57 -16.47 -2.85 10.98
C ILE A 57 -16.52 -4.38 10.83
N ASN A 58 -15.69 -5.10 11.59
CA ASN A 58 -15.68 -6.57 11.69
C ASN A 58 -15.78 -7.26 10.31
N ASP A 59 -14.93 -6.83 9.38
CA ASP A 59 -14.86 -7.32 8.01
C ASP A 59 -13.38 -7.58 7.68
N ASP A 60 -13.08 -8.79 7.20
CA ASP A 60 -11.71 -9.24 6.91
C ASP A 60 -11.07 -8.47 5.73
N ARG A 61 -11.83 -7.66 5.00
CA ARG A 61 -11.31 -6.72 4.00
C ARG A 61 -10.72 -5.45 4.61
N TRP A 62 -10.73 -5.32 5.94
CA TRP A 62 -10.18 -4.17 6.63
C TRP A 62 -9.05 -4.60 7.57
N THR A 63 -7.97 -3.81 7.57
CA THR A 63 -6.81 -4.06 8.41
C THR A 63 -6.22 -2.75 8.96
N TYR A 64 -5.25 -2.89 9.83
CA TYR A 64 -4.54 -1.79 10.48
C TYR A 64 -3.26 -1.42 9.71
N GLU A 65 -2.88 -0.15 9.82
CA GLU A 65 -1.60 0.37 9.34
C GLU A 65 -0.62 0.64 10.50
N LEU A 66 0.60 1.08 10.16
CA LEU A 66 1.60 1.45 11.17
C LEU A 66 1.05 2.51 12.14
N SER A 67 0.43 3.57 11.60
CA SER A 67 -0.26 4.58 12.39
C SER A 67 -1.56 4.01 12.97
N ALA A 68 -1.76 4.14 14.27
CA ALA A 68 -3.05 3.83 14.90
C ALA A 68 -4.17 4.78 14.45
N CYS A 69 -3.83 5.86 13.74
CA CYS A 69 -4.78 6.79 13.11
C CYS A 69 -5.24 6.34 11.72
N GLN A 70 -4.73 5.22 11.22
CA GLN A 70 -5.02 4.74 9.87
C GLN A 70 -5.59 3.33 9.85
N VAL A 71 -6.45 3.09 8.87
CA VAL A 71 -6.96 1.76 8.51
C VAL A 71 -6.86 1.57 7.01
N GLU A 72 -6.68 0.32 6.58
CA GLU A 72 -6.59 -0.03 5.18
C GLU A 72 -7.79 -0.89 4.79
N SER A 73 -8.40 -0.59 3.64
CA SER A 73 -9.42 -1.42 3.00
C SER A 73 -8.84 -2.11 1.77
N ARG A 74 -9.17 -3.38 1.56
CA ARG A 74 -8.76 -4.14 0.36
C ARG A 74 -9.95 -4.68 -0.43
N THR A 75 -9.76 -4.86 -1.73
CA THR A 75 -10.67 -5.62 -2.59
C THR A 75 -10.18 -7.05 -2.74
N ASN A 76 -11.07 -7.95 -3.16
CA ASN A 76 -10.64 -9.22 -3.72
C ASN A 76 -9.92 -8.99 -5.07
N PRO A 77 -9.14 -9.97 -5.54
CA PRO A 77 -8.60 -9.94 -6.89
C PRO A 77 -9.72 -10.02 -7.94
N GLN A 78 -9.78 -9.04 -8.84
CA GLN A 78 -10.81 -8.91 -9.86
C GLN A 78 -10.20 -8.80 -11.26
N ILE A 79 -10.77 -9.50 -12.24
CA ILE A 79 -10.39 -9.35 -13.66
C ILE A 79 -11.17 -8.19 -14.30
N ASP A 80 -12.45 -8.08 -13.95
CA ASP A 80 -13.37 -7.08 -14.46
C ASP A 80 -13.32 -5.79 -13.62
N LEU A 81 -13.22 -4.65 -14.31
CA LEU A 81 -13.21 -3.34 -13.66
C LEU A 81 -14.56 -3.00 -13.03
N SER A 82 -15.67 -3.52 -13.56
CA SER A 82 -17.00 -3.26 -13.00
C SER A 82 -17.17 -3.97 -11.65
N ALA A 83 -16.71 -5.21 -11.54
CA ALA A 83 -16.65 -5.94 -10.28
C ALA A 83 -15.74 -5.23 -9.26
N LEU A 84 -14.56 -4.74 -9.69
CA LEU A 84 -13.66 -3.97 -8.84
C LEU A 84 -14.32 -2.66 -8.34
N LYS A 85 -14.99 -1.94 -9.24
CA LYS A 85 -15.75 -0.72 -8.92
C LYS A 85 -16.82 -0.98 -7.87
N LEU A 86 -17.55 -2.08 -8.00
CA LEU A 86 -18.60 -2.46 -7.06
C LEU A 86 -18.01 -2.70 -5.66
N GLU A 87 -16.95 -3.49 -5.53
CA GLU A 87 -16.32 -3.74 -4.22
C GLU A 87 -15.76 -2.47 -3.57
N LEU A 88 -15.20 -1.53 -4.36
CA LEU A 88 -14.75 -0.24 -3.84
C LEU A 88 -15.92 0.59 -3.26
N TYR A 89 -17.09 0.57 -3.90
CA TYR A 89 -18.29 1.20 -3.35
C TYR A 89 -18.83 0.48 -2.12
N GLU A 90 -18.82 -0.85 -2.10
CA GLU A 90 -19.24 -1.63 -0.93
C GLU A 90 -18.38 -1.29 0.29
N ASN A 91 -17.06 -1.28 0.12
CA ASN A 91 -16.12 -0.88 1.16
C ASN A 91 -16.40 0.55 1.64
N LEU A 92 -16.58 1.50 0.72
CA LEU A 92 -16.89 2.90 1.05
C LEU A 92 -18.20 3.05 1.83
N ASN A 93 -19.26 2.36 1.40
CA ASN A 93 -20.57 2.43 2.04
C ASN A 93 -20.53 1.83 3.45
N LEU A 94 -19.91 0.65 3.59
CA LEU A 94 -19.76 -0.02 4.88
C LEU A 94 -18.92 0.81 5.85
N SER A 95 -17.83 1.39 5.37
CA SER A 95 -16.91 2.16 6.21
C SER A 95 -17.51 3.48 6.65
N ASN A 96 -18.20 4.21 5.76
CA ASN A 96 -18.91 5.44 6.10
C ASN A 96 -20.02 5.18 7.13
N ALA A 97 -20.81 4.11 6.94
CA ALA A 97 -21.84 3.73 7.90
C ALA A 97 -21.24 3.36 9.27
N THR A 98 -20.07 2.74 9.29
CA THR A 98 -19.36 2.38 10.53
C THR A 98 -18.79 3.62 11.21
N ALA A 99 -18.06 4.46 10.49
CA ALA A 99 -17.49 5.71 10.97
C ALA A 99 -18.57 6.64 11.56
N GLN A 100 -19.70 6.78 10.86
CA GLN A 100 -20.83 7.59 11.32
C GLN A 100 -21.39 7.10 12.67
N LYS A 101 -21.57 5.78 12.85
CA LYS A 101 -22.03 5.20 14.13
C LYS A 101 -21.05 5.45 15.27
N MET A 102 -19.77 5.60 14.95
CA MET A 102 -18.70 5.86 15.90
C MET A 102 -18.48 7.36 16.16
N GLY A 103 -19.18 8.24 15.44
CA GLY A 103 -18.97 9.68 15.53
C GLY A 103 -17.61 10.14 15.00
N ILE A 104 -17.03 9.40 14.06
CA ILE A 104 -15.77 9.72 13.40
C ILE A 104 -15.95 9.80 11.88
N TYR A 105 -14.93 10.29 11.20
CA TYR A 105 -14.85 10.40 9.75
C TYR A 105 -13.72 9.53 9.22
N LEU A 106 -13.93 9.01 8.03
CA LEU A 106 -12.91 8.29 7.27
C LEU A 106 -12.53 9.16 6.08
N VAL A 107 -11.26 9.56 5.99
CA VAL A 107 -10.81 10.52 4.97
C VAL A 107 -9.66 9.95 4.13
N ASN A 108 -9.72 10.24 2.82
CA ASN A 108 -8.72 9.84 1.84
C ASN A 108 -7.85 11.06 1.49
N HIS A 109 -6.92 11.40 2.38
CA HIS A 109 -5.90 12.42 2.12
C HIS A 109 -4.56 11.74 1.93
N GLU A 110 -3.74 12.22 1.00
CA GLU A 110 -2.39 11.67 0.82
C GLU A 110 -1.46 11.94 2.01
N VAL A 111 -1.65 13.10 2.65
CA VAL A 111 -0.81 13.58 3.73
C VAL A 111 -1.67 14.15 4.85
N ALA A 112 -1.50 13.62 6.05
CA ALA A 112 -2.13 14.15 7.25
C ALA A 112 -1.36 15.36 7.83
N ASP A 113 -2.02 16.05 8.76
CA ASP A 113 -1.46 17.21 9.46
C ASP A 113 -0.11 16.88 10.14
N ARG A 114 0.79 17.87 10.18
CA ARG A 114 2.15 17.73 10.74
C ARG A 114 2.14 17.31 12.21
N PHE A 115 1.08 17.64 12.93
CA PHE A 115 0.92 17.40 14.36
C PHE A 115 -0.03 16.24 14.67
N MET A 116 -0.36 15.40 13.68
CA MET A 116 -1.15 14.20 13.96
C MET A 116 -0.50 13.32 15.04
N PRO A 117 -1.30 12.57 15.81
CA PRO A 117 -0.76 11.63 16.79
C PRO A 117 0.18 10.61 16.15
N LEU A 118 1.23 10.23 16.87
CA LEU A 118 2.23 9.24 16.46
C LEU A 118 2.00 7.87 17.11
N ASP A 119 0.82 7.64 17.67
CA ASP A 119 0.42 6.36 18.20
C ASP A 119 0.58 5.28 17.13
N VAL A 120 1.32 4.23 17.49
CA VAL A 120 1.60 3.09 16.60
C VAL A 120 0.60 1.99 16.93
N TYR A 121 0.03 1.37 15.91
CA TYR A 121 -0.84 0.21 16.12
C TYR A 121 -0.06 -0.92 16.82
N PRO A 122 -0.60 -1.58 17.85
CA PRO A 122 0.15 -2.51 18.72
C PRO A 122 0.43 -3.88 18.06
N ASP A 123 0.99 -3.87 16.86
CA ASP A 123 1.46 -5.05 16.14
C ASP A 123 2.97 -5.27 16.39
N PRO A 124 3.42 -6.50 16.70
CA PRO A 124 4.83 -6.78 16.98
C PRO A 124 5.80 -6.31 15.88
N ARG A 125 5.42 -6.38 14.59
CA ARG A 125 6.25 -5.91 13.48
C ARG A 125 6.44 -4.40 13.53
N TYR A 126 5.37 -3.65 13.78
CA TYR A 126 5.44 -2.19 13.86
C TYR A 126 6.23 -1.73 15.08
N LEU A 127 6.05 -2.39 16.22
CA LEU A 127 6.85 -2.11 17.42
C LEU A 127 8.35 -2.36 17.18
N GLU A 128 8.73 -3.35 16.37
CA GLU A 128 10.12 -3.58 15.97
C GLU A 128 10.65 -2.55 14.97
N ILE A 129 9.82 -2.07 14.04
CA ILE A 129 10.19 -1.00 13.10
C ILE A 129 10.47 0.30 13.87
N VAL A 130 9.58 0.68 14.78
CA VAL A 130 9.68 1.95 15.55
C VAL A 130 10.94 2.02 16.40
N LYS A 131 11.44 0.88 16.90
CA LYS A 131 12.71 0.83 17.64
C LYS A 131 13.95 1.18 16.80
N ARG A 132 13.83 1.16 15.47
CA ARG A 132 14.96 1.27 14.53
C ARG A 132 14.94 2.56 13.72
N ILE A 133 13.85 3.32 13.78
CA ILE A 133 13.68 4.56 13.04
C ILE A 133 13.73 5.75 13.98
N SER A 134 14.13 6.89 13.44
CA SER A 134 14.08 8.18 14.11
C SER A 134 12.65 8.68 14.28
N GLU A 135 12.46 9.67 15.15
CA GLU A 135 11.16 10.35 15.29
C GLU A 135 10.73 11.03 13.98
N GLU A 136 11.67 11.55 13.19
CA GLU A 136 11.39 12.15 11.87
C GLU A 136 10.86 11.09 10.88
N GLU A 137 11.52 9.94 10.81
CA GLU A 137 11.07 8.81 9.99
C GLU A 137 9.69 8.29 10.46
N LEU A 138 9.43 8.24 11.78
CA LEU A 138 8.12 7.87 12.33
C LEU A 138 7.04 8.89 11.95
N ARG A 139 7.32 10.19 12.10
CA ARG A 139 6.41 11.26 11.69
C ARG A 139 6.08 11.18 10.21
N ALA A 140 7.08 10.89 9.36
CA ALA A 140 6.86 10.72 7.94
C ALA A 140 6.00 9.48 7.65
N ALA A 141 6.29 8.34 8.29
CA ALA A 141 5.55 7.10 8.11
C ALA A 141 4.09 7.20 8.55
N CYS A 142 3.80 7.86 9.67
CA CYS A 142 2.43 7.99 10.17
C CYS A 142 1.56 8.94 9.33
N ARG A 143 2.19 9.86 8.58
CA ARG A 143 1.49 10.95 7.88
C ARG A 143 1.11 10.63 6.45
N VAL A 144 1.56 9.53 5.86
CA VAL A 144 1.29 9.22 4.46
C VAL A 144 0.19 8.17 4.35
N ALA A 145 -0.75 8.40 3.44
CA ALA A 145 -1.70 7.39 2.99
C ALA A 145 -1.63 7.24 1.47
N GLY A 146 -1.87 6.04 0.94
CA GLY A 146 -1.88 5.77 -0.49
C GLY A 146 -2.92 4.77 -0.93
N THR A 147 -2.88 4.53 -2.24
CA THR A 147 -3.60 3.44 -2.89
C THR A 147 -2.58 2.47 -3.46
N HIS A 148 -2.69 1.18 -3.14
CA HIS A 148 -1.84 0.15 -3.73
C HIS A 148 -2.60 -0.63 -4.80
N ILE A 149 -1.94 -0.85 -5.94
CA ILE A 149 -2.48 -1.69 -7.02
C ILE A 149 -1.69 -2.99 -7.07
N HIS A 150 -2.36 -4.11 -6.86
CA HIS A 150 -1.80 -5.45 -6.98
C HIS A 150 -2.15 -6.05 -8.33
N ILE A 151 -1.17 -6.64 -9.01
CA ILE A 151 -1.33 -7.28 -10.32
C ILE A 151 -0.93 -8.74 -10.18
N GLY A 152 -1.89 -9.65 -10.37
CA GLY A 152 -1.66 -11.09 -10.27
C GLY A 152 -0.63 -11.58 -11.28
N ALA A 153 0.44 -12.20 -10.80
CA ALA A 153 1.45 -12.85 -11.63
C ALA A 153 1.33 -14.37 -11.53
N ARG A 154 1.76 -15.06 -12.59
CA ARG A 154 1.59 -16.52 -12.70
C ARG A 154 2.71 -17.28 -12.00
N ASP A 155 3.91 -16.70 -12.01
CA ASP A 155 5.15 -17.24 -11.49
C ASP A 155 6.15 -16.09 -11.30
N ILE A 156 7.31 -16.38 -10.72
CA ILE A 156 8.34 -15.38 -10.42
C ILE A 156 8.91 -14.70 -11.68
N ASN A 157 9.04 -15.42 -12.79
CA ASN A 157 9.57 -14.85 -14.03
C ASN A 157 8.57 -13.87 -14.64
N HIS A 158 7.28 -14.19 -14.58
CA HIS A 158 6.22 -13.28 -15.01
C HIS A 158 6.16 -12.03 -14.14
N ALA A 159 6.29 -12.17 -12.81
CA ALA A 159 6.39 -11.03 -11.90
C ALA A 159 7.59 -10.13 -12.25
N ILE A 160 8.78 -10.71 -12.43
CA ILE A 160 9.98 -9.96 -12.84
C ILE A 160 9.76 -9.23 -14.16
N ALA A 161 9.12 -9.87 -15.15
CA ALA A 161 8.82 -9.24 -16.43
C ALA A 161 7.89 -8.01 -16.27
N ILE A 162 6.81 -8.13 -15.50
CA ILE A 162 5.91 -7.00 -15.21
C ILE A 162 6.65 -5.90 -14.44
N ASN A 163 7.44 -6.24 -13.42
CA ASN A 163 8.24 -5.28 -12.66
C ASN A 163 9.19 -4.51 -13.58
N ASN A 164 9.95 -5.21 -14.42
CA ASN A 164 10.94 -4.61 -15.31
C ASN A 164 10.30 -3.73 -16.37
N LEU A 165 9.06 -4.05 -16.76
CA LEU A 165 8.28 -3.21 -17.65
C LEU A 165 7.85 -1.91 -16.96
N LEU A 166 7.38 -1.99 -15.73
CA LEU A 166 6.81 -0.82 -15.03
C LEU A 166 7.87 0.05 -14.35
N ALA A 167 8.99 -0.51 -13.91
CA ALA A 167 10.06 0.21 -13.19
C ALA A 167 10.58 1.45 -13.94
N PRO A 168 10.88 1.40 -15.25
CA PRO A 168 11.29 2.58 -16.02
C PRO A 168 10.21 3.67 -16.16
N ARG A 169 8.94 3.35 -15.85
CA ARG A 169 7.78 4.24 -15.98
C ARG A 169 7.38 4.88 -14.65
N ILE A 170 8.18 4.70 -13.59
CA ILE A 170 7.84 5.15 -12.24
C ILE A 170 7.48 6.64 -12.16
N ASP A 171 8.20 7.52 -12.86
CA ASP A 171 7.90 8.96 -12.84
C ASP A 171 6.52 9.29 -13.42
N ALA A 172 6.12 8.59 -14.49
CA ALA A 172 4.79 8.74 -15.06
C ALA A 172 3.71 8.25 -14.10
N LEU A 173 3.94 7.09 -13.47
CA LEU A 173 3.01 6.50 -12.48
C LEU A 173 2.86 7.37 -11.23
N CYS A 174 3.94 7.97 -10.73
CA CYS A 174 3.88 8.92 -9.61
C CYS A 174 3.04 10.16 -9.97
N ARG A 175 3.25 10.74 -11.17
CA ARG A 175 2.60 12.00 -11.57
C ARG A 175 1.08 11.91 -11.72
N ILE A 176 0.54 10.76 -12.15
CA ILE A 176 -0.89 10.64 -12.46
C ILE A 176 -1.80 10.62 -11.23
N SER A 177 -1.21 10.59 -10.04
CA SER A 177 -1.92 10.40 -8.76
C SER A 177 -1.33 11.26 -7.65
N ASP A 178 -0.67 12.36 -8.02
CA ASP A 178 -0.03 13.28 -7.07
C ASP A 178 -0.96 14.46 -6.79
N HIS A 179 -1.68 14.37 -5.69
CA HIS A 179 -2.56 15.44 -5.19
C HIS A 179 -1.90 16.29 -4.09
N SER A 180 -0.73 15.89 -3.60
CA SER A 180 0.04 16.59 -2.57
C SER A 180 1.22 17.40 -3.11
N ASN A 181 1.33 17.58 -4.43
CA ASN A 181 2.44 18.26 -5.09
C ASN A 181 3.81 17.67 -4.68
N GLY A 182 3.86 16.35 -4.52
CA GLY A 182 5.05 15.59 -4.19
C GLY A 182 5.32 15.41 -2.70
N GLU A 183 4.51 15.98 -1.79
CA GLU A 183 4.74 15.87 -0.34
C GLU A 183 4.63 14.41 0.13
N ARG A 184 3.61 13.66 -0.29
CA ARG A 184 3.44 12.24 0.06
C ARG A 184 4.69 11.43 -0.30
N LEU A 185 5.15 11.59 -1.54
CA LEU A 185 6.31 10.87 -2.04
C LEU A 185 7.60 11.31 -1.32
N HIS A 186 7.73 12.59 -0.97
CA HIS A 186 8.85 13.08 -0.16
C HIS A 186 8.88 12.43 1.24
N LEU A 187 7.72 12.38 1.92
CA LEU A 187 7.60 11.73 3.22
C LEU A 187 7.88 10.23 3.12
N TYR A 188 7.36 9.54 2.11
CA TYR A 188 7.66 8.13 1.86
C TYR A 188 9.18 7.89 1.73
N LYS A 189 9.88 8.74 0.97
CA LYS A 189 11.34 8.66 0.78
C LYS A 189 12.15 8.93 2.05
N THR A 190 11.57 9.65 3.01
CA THR A 190 12.21 9.88 4.31
C THR A 190 12.35 8.57 5.07
N MET A 191 11.33 7.70 5.00
CA MET A 191 11.32 6.39 5.65
C MET A 191 11.97 5.29 4.79
N ALA A 192 11.62 5.21 3.51
CA ALA A 192 12.05 4.15 2.61
C ALA A 192 13.33 4.55 1.85
N LYS A 193 14.51 4.30 2.42
CA LYS A 193 15.81 4.67 1.80
C LYS A 193 16.03 4.02 0.42
N ASN A 194 15.57 2.78 0.24
CA ASN A 194 15.65 2.02 -1.02
C ASN A 194 14.32 2.03 -1.79
N TRP A 195 13.61 3.16 -1.81
CA TRP A 195 12.26 3.29 -2.41
C TRP A 195 12.19 3.06 -3.93
N GLN A 196 13.30 3.25 -4.65
CA GLN A 196 13.29 3.19 -6.12
C GLN A 196 13.09 1.75 -6.61
N PRO A 197 12.13 1.52 -7.54
CA PRO A 197 12.07 0.28 -8.29
C PRO A 197 13.39 -0.03 -8.98
N THR A 198 13.76 -1.30 -9.01
CA THR A 198 14.91 -1.79 -9.80
C THR A 198 14.44 -2.87 -10.75
N THR A 199 15.16 -3.06 -11.84
CA THR A 199 14.94 -4.18 -12.75
C THR A 199 15.71 -5.41 -12.27
N TYR A 200 15.12 -6.59 -12.40
CA TYR A 200 15.75 -7.86 -12.02
C TYR A 200 16.07 -8.68 -13.27
N GLU A 201 17.25 -9.26 -13.33
CA GLU A 201 17.69 -10.06 -14.50
C GLU A 201 17.14 -11.49 -14.44
N SER A 202 16.97 -12.00 -13.22
CA SER A 202 16.52 -13.37 -12.94
C SER A 202 16.01 -13.48 -11.48
N PRO A 203 15.39 -14.60 -11.10
CA PRO A 203 15.05 -14.89 -9.70
C PRO A 203 16.26 -14.84 -8.76
N GLU A 204 17.44 -15.26 -9.23
CA GLU A 204 18.70 -15.18 -8.49
C GLU A 204 19.10 -13.72 -8.24
N HIS A 205 18.98 -12.85 -9.25
CA HIS A 205 19.26 -11.42 -9.08
C HIS A 205 18.28 -10.77 -8.09
N LEU A 206 16.99 -11.11 -8.15
CA LEU A 206 16.02 -10.66 -7.13
C LEU A 206 16.43 -11.10 -5.71
N PHE A 207 16.88 -12.33 -5.54
CA PHE A 207 17.35 -12.84 -4.26
C PHE A 207 18.60 -12.11 -3.75
N GLU A 208 19.57 -11.81 -4.62
CA GLU A 208 20.76 -11.03 -4.24
C GLU A 208 20.39 -9.59 -3.84
N VAL A 209 19.40 -8.97 -4.51
CA VAL A 209 18.85 -7.68 -4.08
C VAL A 209 18.15 -7.82 -2.73
N ALA A 210 17.35 -8.87 -2.52
CA ALA A 210 16.69 -9.14 -1.24
C ALA A 210 17.67 -9.29 -0.08
N LYS A 211 18.79 -9.94 -0.34
CA LYS A 211 19.88 -10.13 0.62
C LYS A 211 20.58 -8.82 0.93
N THR A 212 20.92 -8.05 -0.10
CA THR A 212 21.61 -6.77 0.03
C THR A 212 20.75 -5.72 0.75
N GLU A 213 19.46 -5.69 0.46
CA GLU A 213 18.52 -4.72 1.02
C GLU A 213 17.81 -5.22 2.29
N GLY A 214 18.08 -6.45 2.75
CA GLY A 214 17.66 -6.95 4.06
C GLY A 214 16.19 -7.41 4.15
N PHE A 215 15.63 -7.95 3.08
CA PHE A 215 14.25 -8.46 3.05
C PHE A 215 14.10 -9.96 2.73
N ILE A 216 15.18 -10.75 2.83
CA ILE A 216 15.14 -12.21 2.61
C ILE A 216 14.21 -12.97 3.56
N ASP A 217 14.15 -12.53 4.83
CA ASP A 217 13.38 -13.21 5.87
C ASP A 217 11.91 -12.82 5.80
N ASN A 218 11.64 -11.58 5.36
CA ASN A 218 10.30 -11.05 5.23
C ASN A 218 10.23 -10.10 4.02
N PRO A 219 9.71 -10.57 2.86
CA PRO A 219 9.60 -9.74 1.66
C PRO A 219 8.73 -8.48 1.85
N ARG A 220 7.88 -8.42 2.88
CA ARG A 220 7.13 -7.21 3.25
C ARG A 220 8.02 -6.05 3.69
N ASN A 221 9.29 -6.30 3.98
CA ASN A 221 10.29 -5.28 4.29
C ASN A 221 10.93 -4.68 3.02
N CYS A 222 10.52 -5.10 1.82
CA CYS A 222 10.86 -4.41 0.59
C CYS A 222 10.03 -3.13 0.46
N TRP A 223 10.66 -1.98 0.64
CA TRP A 223 10.02 -0.66 0.60
C TRP A 223 10.07 0.01 -0.78
N LYS A 224 10.32 -0.75 -1.85
CA LYS A 224 10.28 -0.23 -3.22
C LYS A 224 8.85 0.15 -3.61
N LEU A 225 8.70 1.21 -4.39
CA LEU A 225 7.39 1.65 -4.91
C LEU A 225 6.75 0.63 -5.88
N ILE A 226 7.55 -0.24 -6.46
CA ILE A 226 7.11 -1.41 -7.23
C ILE A 226 7.85 -2.61 -6.64
N ARG A 227 7.11 -3.63 -6.20
CA ARG A 227 7.70 -4.82 -5.58
C ARG A 227 6.95 -6.09 -5.95
N VAL A 228 7.65 -7.21 -5.89
CA VAL A 228 7.03 -8.54 -5.85
C VAL A 228 6.51 -8.74 -4.43
N SER A 229 5.19 -8.85 -4.27
CA SER A 229 4.57 -9.05 -2.96
C SER A 229 4.64 -10.52 -2.55
N ILE A 230 4.43 -10.81 -1.26
CA ILE A 230 4.30 -12.19 -0.77
C ILE A 230 3.08 -12.93 -1.34
N HIS A 231 2.14 -12.21 -1.95
CA HIS A 231 0.91 -12.75 -2.52
C HIS A 231 1.07 -13.12 -4.01
N GLY A 232 2.32 -13.17 -4.51
CA GLY A 232 2.59 -13.49 -5.91
C GLY A 232 2.08 -12.43 -6.88
N THR A 233 2.02 -11.18 -6.43
CA THR A 233 1.59 -10.03 -7.25
C THR A 233 2.73 -9.06 -7.47
N ILE A 234 2.61 -8.23 -8.51
CA ILE A 234 3.34 -6.96 -8.55
C ILE A 234 2.49 -5.90 -7.87
N GLU A 235 3.03 -5.31 -6.82
CA GLU A 235 2.38 -4.29 -6.01
C GLU A 235 2.96 -2.92 -6.34
N LEU A 236 2.09 -1.99 -6.72
CA LEU A 236 2.39 -0.62 -7.08
C LEU A 236 1.93 0.30 -5.95
N ARG A 237 2.88 1.01 -5.30
CA ARG A 237 2.65 1.78 -4.05
C ARG A 237 2.79 3.29 -4.20
N MET A 238 3.00 3.77 -5.42
CA MET A 238 3.21 5.18 -5.70
C MET A 238 1.92 6.01 -5.71
N PHE A 239 0.76 5.37 -5.84
CA PHE A 239 -0.49 6.11 -6.02
C PHE A 239 -0.95 6.81 -4.75
N GLY A 240 -1.41 8.05 -4.90
CA GLY A 240 -2.03 8.83 -3.84
C GLY A 240 -3.32 8.22 -3.31
N ALA A 241 -3.73 8.66 -2.12
CA ALA A 241 -5.08 8.46 -1.62
C ALA A 241 -6.04 9.47 -2.28
N THR A 242 -7.19 8.99 -2.74
CA THR A 242 -8.24 9.81 -3.35
C THR A 242 -9.62 9.33 -2.91
N ASN A 243 -10.61 10.23 -2.93
CA ASN A 243 -12.03 9.86 -2.76
C ASN A 243 -12.67 9.38 -4.07
N SER A 244 -12.01 9.60 -5.22
CA SER A 244 -12.55 9.26 -6.53
C SER A 244 -12.28 7.80 -6.89
N ILE A 245 -13.33 6.97 -6.86
CA ILE A 245 -13.24 5.58 -7.33
C ILE A 245 -12.96 5.55 -8.84
N ASP A 246 -13.52 6.47 -9.62
CA ASP A 246 -13.29 6.52 -11.06
C ASP A 246 -11.82 6.80 -11.40
N GLU A 247 -11.17 7.68 -10.64
CA GLU A 247 -9.74 7.96 -10.78
C GLU A 247 -8.87 6.73 -10.47
N ILE A 248 -9.20 5.98 -9.42
CA ILE A 248 -8.51 4.70 -9.13
C ILE A 248 -8.65 3.74 -10.32
N LEU A 249 -9.83 3.66 -10.94
CA LEU A 249 -10.05 2.81 -12.11
C LEU A 249 -9.32 3.31 -13.36
N GLU A 250 -9.13 4.63 -13.50
CA GLU A 250 -8.28 5.22 -14.54
C GLU A 250 -6.82 4.81 -14.34
N TRP A 251 -6.29 4.85 -13.11
CA TRP A 251 -4.94 4.36 -12.79
C TRP A 251 -4.79 2.88 -13.12
N VAL A 252 -5.76 2.04 -12.74
CA VAL A 252 -5.77 0.61 -13.08
C VAL A 252 -5.78 0.42 -14.59
N SER A 253 -6.62 1.17 -15.32
CA SER A 253 -6.73 1.09 -16.77
C SER A 253 -5.41 1.48 -17.45
N PHE A 254 -4.76 2.53 -16.97
CA PHE A 254 -3.46 2.96 -17.45
C PHE A 254 -2.38 1.88 -17.22
N VAL A 255 -2.32 1.30 -16.03
CA VAL A 255 -1.40 0.19 -15.73
C VAL A 255 -1.65 -1.02 -16.62
N LYS A 256 -2.92 -1.43 -16.80
CA LYS A 256 -3.29 -2.55 -17.69
C LYS A 256 -2.90 -2.26 -19.14
N TYR A 257 -3.05 -1.02 -19.61
CA TYR A 257 -2.62 -0.60 -20.94
C TYR A 257 -1.11 -0.76 -21.11
N LEU A 258 -0.31 -0.26 -20.15
CA LEU A 258 1.15 -0.38 -20.18
C LEU A 258 1.63 -1.83 -20.24
N ILE A 259 0.96 -2.74 -19.51
CA ILE A 259 1.28 -4.17 -19.52
C ILE A 259 0.92 -4.81 -20.85
N LYS A 260 -0.27 -4.51 -21.39
CA LYS A 260 -0.76 -5.10 -22.64
C LYS A 260 0.05 -4.67 -23.87
N GLU A 261 0.56 -3.45 -23.91
CA GLU A 261 1.36 -2.98 -25.05
C GLU A 261 2.72 -3.69 -25.19
N ALA A 262 3.21 -4.31 -24.11
CA ALA A 262 4.55 -4.89 -24.07
C ALA A 262 4.58 -6.43 -24.01
N MET A 263 3.42 -7.08 -23.99
CA MET A 263 3.25 -8.53 -23.96
C MET A 263 2.52 -9.01 -25.21
#